data_AF-A0A3D0S3B3-F1
#
_entry.id   AF-A0A3D0S3B3-F1
#
_cell.length_a   1.000
_cell.length_b   1.000
_cell.length_c   1.000
_cell.angle_alpha   90.00
_cell.angle_beta   90.00
_cell.angle_gamma   90.00
#
_symmetry.space_group_name_H-M   'P 1'
#
loop_
_entity.id
_entity.type
_entity.pdbx_description
1 polymer ?
#
loop_
_entity_poly.entity_id
_entity_poly.type
_entity_poly.pdbx_seq_one_letter_code
_entity_poly.pdbx_strand_id
1 'polypeptide(L)'
;MDEVWRLTQDTELHPRWDLRFSSIEPFAILPGGGQQFRYELRLPGHVLAGTGTSIGEKHRPDGTRTSALQFTTPDRLSPLGDGRGYWRYEPLGDGVRFTTGYDYRPGWGGLADRLVLRRLIGWLTAWSFDRLRIWAERGEEPERWPLHSVLWLWRADRPRAARCRREAP
;
A
#
# COMPACT_ATOMS: atom_id res chain seq x y z
N MET A 1 -6.23 -12.94 10.28
CA MET A 1 -5.77 -11.67 10.87
C MET A 1 -4.25 -11.59 10.86
N ASP A 2 -3.57 -12.51 11.52
CA ASP A 2 -2.11 -12.39 11.72
C ASP A 2 -1.30 -12.45 10.44
N GLU A 3 -1.74 -13.23 9.44
CA GLU A 3 -1.03 -13.30 8.17
C GLU A 3 -1.08 -11.97 7.40
N VAL A 4 -2.28 -11.41 7.19
CA VAL A 4 -2.39 -10.10 6.52
C VAL A 4 -1.69 -9.00 7.31
N TRP A 5 -1.72 -9.07 8.65
CA TRP A 5 -0.98 -8.14 9.50
C TRP A 5 0.53 -8.23 9.26
N ARG A 6 1.10 -9.44 9.32
CA ARG A 6 2.51 -9.72 9.07
C ARG A 6 2.94 -9.23 7.69
N LEU A 7 2.24 -9.64 6.63
CA LEU A 7 2.57 -9.27 5.24
C LEU A 7 2.53 -7.76 4.98
N THR A 8 1.75 -7.02 5.77
CA THR A 8 1.57 -5.57 5.59
C THR A 8 2.48 -4.75 6.49
N GLN A 9 2.74 -5.18 7.74
CA GLN A 9 3.59 -4.46 8.69
C GLN A 9 5.08 -4.79 8.55
N ASP A 10 5.44 -5.98 8.04
CA ASP A 10 6.83 -6.36 7.80
C ASP A 10 7.39 -5.60 6.58
N THR A 11 8.40 -4.76 6.82
CA THR A 11 8.99 -3.89 5.81
C THR A 11 9.80 -4.63 4.75
N GLU A 12 10.21 -5.88 4.99
CA GLU A 12 10.87 -6.71 3.98
C GLU A 12 9.84 -7.38 3.05
N LEU A 13 8.65 -7.68 3.57
CA LEU A 13 7.59 -8.35 2.80
C LEU A 13 6.71 -7.36 2.03
N HIS A 14 6.51 -6.16 2.58
CA HIS A 14 5.61 -5.17 2.03
C HIS A 14 5.94 -4.78 0.57
N PRO A 15 7.19 -4.46 0.19
CA PRO A 15 7.53 -4.08 -1.18
C PRO A 15 7.29 -5.21 -2.20
N ARG A 16 7.24 -6.47 -1.75
CA ARG A 16 7.06 -7.62 -2.65
C ARG A 16 5.70 -7.58 -3.33
N TRP A 17 4.64 -7.25 -2.60
CA TRP A 17 3.28 -7.20 -3.13
C TRP A 17 2.85 -5.80 -3.57
N ASP A 18 3.33 -4.74 -2.90
CA ASP A 18 2.90 -3.37 -3.17
C ASP A 18 3.76 -2.67 -4.23
N LEU A 19 3.20 -2.48 -5.42
CA LEU A 19 3.88 -1.79 -6.53
C LEU A 19 4.14 -0.30 -6.31
N ARG A 20 3.64 0.28 -5.22
CA ARG A 20 3.91 1.68 -4.86
C ARG A 20 5.29 1.85 -4.24
N PHE A 21 5.95 0.74 -3.86
CA PHE A 21 7.25 0.74 -3.21
C PHE A 21 8.18 -0.30 -3.86
N SER A 22 9.47 -0.03 -3.84
CA SER A 22 10.54 -0.96 -4.20
C SER A 22 11.38 -1.36 -2.99
N SER A 23 11.46 -0.52 -1.98
CA SER A 23 12.05 -0.84 -0.67
C SER A 23 11.40 0.01 0.41
N ILE A 24 11.40 -0.53 1.64
CA ILE A 24 11.00 0.18 2.85
C ILE A 24 12.03 -0.19 3.93
N GLU A 25 12.74 0.81 4.46
CA GLU A 25 13.84 0.62 5.39
C GLU A 25 13.58 1.38 6.70
N PRO A 26 13.30 0.68 7.80
CA PRO A 26 13.22 1.27 9.14
C PRO A 26 14.53 1.97 9.51
N PHE A 27 14.46 3.15 10.14
CA PHE A 27 15.67 3.81 10.66
C PHE A 27 15.53 4.43 12.05
N ALA A 28 14.32 4.55 12.58
CA ALA A 28 14.11 5.02 13.95
C ALA A 28 12.82 4.44 14.55
N ILE A 29 12.85 4.13 15.84
CA ILE A 29 11.65 3.82 16.64
C ILE A 29 11.28 5.08 17.41
N LEU A 30 10.01 5.47 17.34
CA LEU A 30 9.50 6.66 18.01
C LEU A 30 9.00 6.32 19.43
N PRO A 31 9.08 7.28 20.37
CA PRO A 31 8.39 7.17 21.64
C PRO A 31 6.88 6.92 21.41
N GLY A 32 6.32 5.89 22.05
CA GLY A 32 4.92 5.51 21.88
C GLY A 32 4.67 4.41 20.82
N GLY A 33 5.72 3.75 20.31
CA GLY A 33 5.61 2.56 19.47
C GLY A 33 5.43 2.84 17.98
N GLY A 34 5.58 4.10 17.56
CA GLY A 34 5.67 4.44 16.13
C GLY A 34 7.04 4.11 15.55
N GLN A 35 7.17 4.17 14.22
CA GLN A 35 8.40 3.85 13.51
C GLN A 35 8.58 4.78 12.32
N GLN A 36 9.80 5.28 12.13
CA GLN A 36 10.18 6.01 10.92
C GLN A 36 10.90 5.08 9.95
N PHE A 37 10.62 5.27 8.67
CA PHE A 37 11.20 4.49 7.59
C PHE A 37 11.51 5.37 6.37
N ARG A 38 12.50 4.96 5.60
CA ARG A 38 12.72 5.46 4.24
C ARG A 38 12.00 4.53 3.27
N TYR A 39 11.48 5.07 2.19
CA TYR A 39 10.93 4.25 1.12
C TYR A 39 11.48 4.71 -0.22
N GLU A 40 11.61 3.76 -1.13
CA GLU A 40 11.95 4.02 -2.53
C GLU A 40 10.88 3.49 -3.46
N LEU A 41 10.77 4.08 -4.65
CA LEU A 41 10.09 3.54 -5.81
C LEU A 41 11.02 3.67 -7.01
N ARG A 42 11.51 2.54 -7.52
CA ARG A 42 12.39 2.48 -8.68
C ARG A 42 11.57 2.57 -9.96
N LEU A 43 11.79 3.63 -10.71
CA LEU A 43 11.19 3.89 -12.00
C LEU A 43 12.27 3.81 -13.09
N PRO A 44 11.89 3.59 -14.36
CA PRO A 44 12.86 3.67 -15.46
C PRO A 44 13.54 5.05 -15.48
N GLY A 45 14.86 5.08 -15.21
CA GLY A 45 15.67 6.30 -15.22
C GLY A 45 15.56 7.21 -13.99
N HIS A 46 14.80 6.82 -12.95
CA HIS A 46 14.65 7.64 -11.73
C HIS A 46 14.34 6.79 -10.50
N VAL A 47 14.88 7.15 -9.33
CA VAL A 47 14.51 6.52 -8.06
C VAL A 47 13.84 7.58 -7.21
N LEU A 48 12.53 7.43 -7.02
CA LEU A 48 11.77 8.27 -6.12
C LEU A 48 12.03 7.82 -4.70
N ALA A 49 12.43 8.75 -3.83
CA ALA A 49 12.71 8.46 -2.43
C ALA A 49 11.90 9.36 -1.50
N GLY A 50 11.48 8.84 -0.37
CA GLY A 50 10.80 9.61 0.66
C GLY A 50 10.95 9.00 2.05
N THR A 51 10.32 9.66 3.01
CA THR A 51 10.27 9.18 4.39
C THR A 51 8.84 9.02 4.83
N GLY A 52 8.61 8.02 5.67
CA GLY A 52 7.32 7.79 6.30
C GLY A 52 7.47 7.57 7.80
N THR A 53 6.36 7.78 8.49
CA THR A 53 6.22 7.53 9.92
C THR A 53 4.96 6.72 10.12
N SER A 54 5.08 5.51 10.67
CA SER A 54 3.97 4.82 11.32
C SER A 54 3.72 5.50 12.66
N ILE A 55 2.55 6.14 12.79
CA ILE A 55 2.19 7.00 13.93
C ILE A 55 1.68 6.17 15.10
N GLY A 56 1.28 4.93 14.83
CA GLY A 56 0.89 3.98 15.86
C GLY A 56 -0.18 3.01 15.39
N GLU A 57 -0.34 2.01 16.23
CA GLU A 57 -1.26 0.91 16.03
C GLU A 57 -2.36 0.99 17.09
N LYS A 58 -3.60 0.72 16.70
CA LYS A 58 -4.73 0.62 17.62
C LYS A 58 -5.31 -0.77 17.52
N HIS A 59 -5.29 -1.49 18.65
CA HIS A 59 -5.90 -2.79 18.80
C HIS A 59 -7.18 -2.60 19.60
N ARG A 60 -8.32 -2.92 19.01
CA ARG A 60 -9.63 -2.83 19.67
C ARG A 60 -10.01 -4.17 20.29
N PRO A 61 -10.83 -4.17 21.36
CA PRO A 61 -11.33 -5.40 21.99
C PRO A 61 -12.10 -6.33 21.05
N ASP A 62 -12.70 -5.78 19.99
CA ASP A 62 -13.40 -6.53 18.94
C ASP A 62 -12.47 -7.25 17.94
N GLY A 63 -11.16 -7.17 18.15
CA GLY A 63 -10.13 -7.73 17.27
C GLY A 63 -9.75 -6.84 16.10
N THR A 64 -10.40 -5.69 15.90
CA THR A 64 -10.06 -4.73 14.85
C THR A 64 -8.68 -4.13 15.12
N ARG A 65 -7.82 -4.14 14.09
CA ARG A 65 -6.53 -3.45 14.12
C ARG A 65 -6.53 -2.25 13.19
N THR A 66 -5.82 -1.19 13.55
CA THR A 66 -5.63 -0.02 12.70
C THR A 66 -4.19 0.44 12.77
N SER A 67 -3.56 0.67 11.63
CA SER A 67 -2.21 1.23 11.51
C SER A 67 -2.31 2.56 10.76
N ALA A 68 -1.81 3.64 11.34
CA ALA A 68 -1.84 4.96 10.72
C ALA A 68 -0.43 5.38 10.31
N LEU A 69 -0.30 5.99 9.13
CA LEU A 69 0.98 6.43 8.60
C LEU A 69 0.90 7.83 8.02
N GLN A 70 2.01 8.54 8.06
CA GLN A 70 2.28 9.75 7.30
C GLN A 70 3.48 9.50 6.41
N PHE A 71 3.53 10.19 5.29
CA PHE A 71 4.67 10.16 4.38
C PHE A 71 4.91 11.52 3.77
N THR A 72 6.17 11.77 3.44
CA THR A 72 6.64 12.95 2.72
C THR A 72 7.74 12.53 1.75
N THR A 73 8.06 13.40 0.81
CA THR A 73 9.17 13.20 -0.10
C THR A 73 9.79 14.56 -0.47
N PRO A 74 11.12 14.69 -0.44
CA PRO A 74 11.81 15.85 -0.97
C PRO A 74 11.90 15.84 -2.50
N ASP A 75 11.49 14.75 -3.16
CA ASP A 75 11.62 14.56 -4.60
C ASP A 75 10.59 15.38 -5.38
N ARG A 76 11.10 16.33 -6.16
CA ARG A 76 10.28 17.23 -7.00
C ARG A 76 9.62 16.54 -8.18
N LEU A 77 10.12 15.37 -8.60
CA LEU A 77 9.52 14.58 -9.67
C LEU A 77 8.39 13.70 -9.15
N SER A 78 8.23 13.58 -7.83
CA SER A 78 7.15 12.78 -7.26
C SER A 78 5.77 13.35 -7.64
N PRO A 79 4.85 12.51 -8.17
CA PRO A 79 3.47 12.92 -8.38
C PRO A 79 2.68 13.09 -7.06
N LEU A 80 3.18 12.52 -5.96
CA LEU A 80 2.59 12.57 -4.62
C LEU A 80 3.50 13.37 -3.69
N GLY A 81 2.99 14.44 -3.09
CA GLY A 81 3.66 15.16 -2.01
C GLY A 81 3.30 14.59 -0.63
N ASP A 82 3.31 15.46 0.38
CA ASP A 82 2.94 15.09 1.75
C ASP A 82 1.57 14.42 1.81
N GLY A 83 1.51 13.30 2.51
CA GLY A 83 0.29 12.53 2.64
C GLY A 83 0.19 11.77 3.94
N ARG A 84 -1.01 11.23 4.15
CA ARG A 84 -1.36 10.42 5.29
C ARG A 84 -2.26 9.30 4.84
N GLY A 85 -2.14 8.16 5.50
CA GLY A 85 -2.97 7.02 5.25
C GLY A 85 -3.25 6.25 6.51
N TYR A 86 -4.21 5.36 6.42
CA TYR A 86 -4.41 4.35 7.42
C TYR A 86 -4.80 3.04 6.75
N TRP A 87 -4.55 1.98 7.50
CA TRP A 87 -4.98 0.64 7.24
C TRP A 87 -5.85 0.15 8.37
N ARG A 88 -6.92 -0.54 8.02
CA ARG A 88 -7.87 -1.12 8.96
C ARG A 88 -8.08 -2.58 8.62
N TYR A 89 -8.02 -3.40 9.65
CA TYR A 89 -8.17 -4.86 9.58
C TYR A 89 -9.35 -5.22 10.46
N GLU A 90 -10.45 -5.65 9.86
CA GLU A 90 -11.69 -5.98 10.56
C GLU A 90 -11.92 -7.49 10.42
N PRO A 91 -11.98 -8.26 11.52
CA PRO A 91 -12.31 -9.68 11.45
C PRO A 91 -13.76 -9.84 10.97
N LEU A 92 -13.99 -10.76 10.03
CA LEU A 92 -15.33 -11.05 9.48
C LEU A 92 -15.49 -12.55 9.28
N GLY A 93 -16.20 -13.23 10.18
CA GLY A 93 -16.45 -14.67 10.07
C GLY A 93 -15.14 -15.44 9.90
N ASP A 94 -14.94 -16.01 8.71
CA ASP A 94 -13.77 -16.78 8.29
C ASP A 94 -12.64 -15.95 7.66
N GLY A 95 -12.80 -14.64 7.52
CA GLY A 95 -11.86 -13.75 6.83
C GLY A 95 -11.54 -12.45 7.54
N VAL A 96 -10.85 -11.57 6.81
CA VAL A 96 -10.49 -10.22 7.25
C VAL A 96 -10.85 -9.22 6.15
N ARG A 97 -11.61 -8.18 6.49
CA ARG A 97 -11.73 -7.01 5.63
C ARG A 97 -10.54 -6.10 5.86
N PHE A 98 -9.74 -5.96 4.81
CA PHE A 98 -8.62 -5.02 4.77
C PHE A 98 -9.01 -3.77 4.00
N THR A 99 -8.99 -2.63 4.69
CA THR A 99 -9.41 -1.33 4.14
C THR A 99 -8.26 -0.34 4.25
N THR A 100 -8.04 0.46 3.21
CA THR A 100 -7.16 1.62 3.27
C THR A 100 -7.91 2.89 2.92
N GLY A 101 -7.57 3.97 3.62
CA GLY A 101 -7.88 5.33 3.20
C GLY A 101 -6.59 6.14 3.23
N TYR A 102 -6.38 6.99 2.23
CA TYR A 102 -5.25 7.90 2.20
C TYR A 102 -5.62 9.18 1.46
N ASP A 103 -4.90 10.24 1.78
CA ASP A 103 -4.93 11.50 1.06
C ASP A 103 -3.53 12.10 1.01
N TYR A 104 -3.26 12.88 -0.02
CA TYR A 104 -1.96 13.49 -0.26
C TYR A 104 -2.10 14.82 -1.01
N ARG A 105 -1.09 15.67 -0.85
CA ARG A 105 -0.92 16.91 -1.63
C ARG A 105 -0.43 16.56 -3.03
N PRO A 106 -1.10 17.00 -4.11
CA PRO A 106 -0.66 16.73 -5.48
C PRO A 106 0.71 17.33 -5.79
N GLY A 107 1.70 16.50 -6.13
CA GLY A 107 3.04 16.96 -6.49
C GLY A 107 3.07 17.70 -7.84
N TRP A 108 2.27 17.23 -8.82
CA TRP A 108 2.17 17.83 -10.16
C TRP A 108 0.97 18.79 -10.32
N GLY A 109 0.37 19.20 -9.21
CA GLY A 109 -0.80 20.09 -9.21
C GLY A 109 -2.15 19.36 -9.30
N GLY A 110 -3.23 20.07 -8.92
CA GLY A 110 -4.54 19.46 -8.68
C GLY A 110 -5.27 18.92 -9.91
N LEU A 111 -5.02 19.47 -11.10
CA LEU A 111 -5.71 19.04 -12.32
C LEU A 111 -5.22 17.66 -12.81
N ALA A 112 -3.90 17.50 -12.95
CA ALA A 112 -3.29 16.22 -13.30
C ALA A 112 -3.66 15.14 -12.29
N ASP A 113 -3.70 15.52 -11.01
CA ASP A 113 -4.06 14.63 -9.93
C ASP A 113 -5.51 14.14 -9.99
N ARG A 114 -6.46 15.07 -10.20
CA ARG A 114 -7.89 14.73 -10.30
C ARG A 114 -8.21 13.90 -11.53
N LEU A 115 -7.57 14.17 -12.66
CA LEU A 115 -7.88 13.51 -13.93
C LEU A 115 -7.17 12.17 -14.08
N VAL A 116 -5.94 12.04 -13.58
CA VAL A 116 -5.08 10.88 -13.86
C VAL A 116 -4.53 10.26 -12.58
N LEU A 117 -3.79 11.01 -11.76
CA LEU A 117 -2.97 10.40 -10.71
C LEU A 117 -3.80 9.68 -9.65
N ARG A 118 -4.86 10.28 -9.09
CA ARG A 118 -5.71 9.60 -8.09
C ARG A 118 -6.35 8.33 -8.63
N ARG A 119 -6.76 8.34 -9.90
CA ARG A 119 -7.38 7.16 -10.54
C ARG A 119 -6.35 6.06 -10.73
N LEU A 120 -5.14 6.42 -11.17
CA LEU A 120 -4.03 5.49 -11.37
C LEU A 120 -3.54 4.90 -10.05
N ILE A 121 -3.27 5.73 -9.04
CA ILE A 121 -2.83 5.29 -7.70
C ILE A 121 -3.92 4.46 -7.02
N GLY A 122 -5.19 4.84 -7.17
CA GLY A 122 -6.32 4.06 -6.68
C GLY A 122 -6.42 2.69 -7.36
N TRP A 123 -6.16 2.61 -8.67
CA TRP A 123 -6.10 1.33 -9.38
C TRP A 123 -4.89 0.48 -8.97
N LEU A 124 -3.71 1.10 -8.83
CA LEU A 124 -2.47 0.43 -8.44
C LEU A 124 -2.60 -0.14 -7.03
N THR A 125 -3.12 0.65 -6.08
CA THR A 125 -3.42 0.22 -4.70
C THR A 125 -4.35 -0.99 -4.71
N ALA A 126 -5.45 -0.93 -5.44
CA ALA A 126 -6.40 -2.04 -5.53
C ALA A 126 -5.79 -3.30 -6.17
N TRP A 127 -4.96 -3.14 -7.21
CA TRP A 127 -4.28 -4.27 -7.83
C TRP A 127 -3.26 -4.90 -6.87
N SER A 128 -2.45 -4.08 -6.17
CA SER A 128 -1.53 -4.53 -5.12
C SER A 128 -2.27 -5.28 -4.02
N PHE A 129 -3.47 -4.83 -3.63
CA PHE A 129 -4.25 -5.46 -2.58
C PHE A 129 -4.80 -6.83 -2.99
N ASP A 130 -5.24 -6.99 -4.24
CA ASP A 130 -5.63 -8.32 -4.72
C ASP A 130 -4.41 -9.25 -4.84
N ARG A 131 -3.23 -8.72 -5.19
CA ARG A 131 -1.97 -9.49 -5.17
C ARG A 131 -1.57 -9.92 -3.76
N LEU A 132 -1.73 -9.05 -2.77
CA LEU A 132 -1.58 -9.37 -1.35
C LEU A 132 -2.58 -10.45 -0.91
N ARG A 133 -3.85 -10.32 -1.28
CA ARG A 133 -4.89 -11.32 -0.98
C ARG A 133 -4.51 -12.70 -1.53
N ILE A 134 -4.06 -12.74 -2.78
CA ILE A 134 -3.59 -13.96 -3.44
C ILE A 134 -2.44 -14.60 -2.65
N TRP A 135 -1.47 -13.79 -2.21
CA TRP A 135 -0.35 -14.30 -1.42
C TRP A 135 -0.81 -14.82 -0.06
N ALA A 136 -1.64 -14.05 0.65
CA ALA A 136 -2.16 -14.40 1.97
C ALA A 136 -3.05 -15.65 1.96
N GLU A 137 -3.90 -15.82 0.93
CA GLU A 137 -4.88 -16.91 0.87
C GLU A 137 -4.33 -18.17 0.20
N ARG A 138 -3.41 -18.03 -0.76
CA ARG A 138 -2.95 -19.15 -1.60
C ARG A 138 -1.46 -19.47 -1.45
N GLY A 139 -0.70 -18.66 -0.71
CA GLY A 139 0.75 -18.81 -0.57
C GLY A 139 1.52 -18.56 -1.87
N GLU A 140 0.87 -17.99 -2.89
CA GLU A 140 1.53 -17.65 -4.15
C GLU A 140 2.38 -16.40 -3.98
N GLU A 141 3.69 -16.56 -4.10
CA GLU A 141 4.62 -15.44 -3.98
C GLU A 141 4.26 -14.30 -4.95
N PRO A 142 4.32 -13.03 -4.50
CA PRO A 142 3.92 -11.90 -5.32
C PRO A 142 4.65 -11.85 -6.66
N GLU A 143 5.92 -12.26 -6.72
CA GLU A 143 6.79 -12.22 -7.91
C GLU A 143 6.24 -13.07 -9.07
N ARG A 144 5.37 -14.06 -8.80
CA ARG A 144 4.63 -14.81 -9.82
C ARG A 144 3.65 -13.94 -10.61
N TRP A 145 3.27 -12.82 -10.02
CA TRP A 145 2.33 -11.85 -10.57
C TRP A 145 3.04 -10.50 -10.78
N PRO A 146 3.91 -10.37 -11.78
CA PRO A 146 4.51 -9.07 -12.12
C PRO A 146 3.44 -8.12 -12.67
N LEU A 147 3.70 -6.81 -12.71
CA LEU A 147 2.71 -5.83 -13.20
C LEU A 147 2.19 -6.15 -14.61
N HIS A 148 3.05 -6.65 -15.51
CA HIS A 148 2.62 -7.02 -16.87
C HIS A 148 1.64 -8.22 -16.92
N SER A 149 1.45 -8.96 -15.80
CA SER A 149 0.40 -9.98 -15.69
C SER A 149 -1.01 -9.41 -15.87
N VAL A 150 -1.17 -8.09 -15.82
CA VAL A 150 -2.44 -7.41 -16.16
C VAL A 150 -2.90 -7.73 -17.59
N LEU A 151 -1.96 -8.06 -18.48
CA LEU A 151 -2.20 -8.43 -19.87
C LEU A 151 -2.50 -9.93 -20.06
N TRP A 152 -2.33 -10.75 -19.01
CA TRP A 152 -2.59 -12.19 -19.07
C TRP A 152 -4.08 -12.49 -18.98
N LEU A 153 -4.85 -12.06 -19.97
CA LEU A 153 -6.31 -12.14 -19.97
C LEU A 153 -6.83 -13.58 -19.82
N TRP A 154 -6.04 -14.58 -20.21
CA TRP A 154 -6.34 -16.01 -20.07
C TRP A 154 -6.19 -16.54 -18.62
N ARG A 155 -5.47 -15.84 -17.74
CA ARG A 155 -5.32 -16.22 -16.32
C ARG A 155 -6.46 -15.60 -15.51
N ALA A 156 -7.42 -16.45 -15.12
CA ALA A 156 -8.53 -16.03 -14.27
C ALA A 156 -8.07 -15.70 -12.84
N ASP A 157 -7.03 -16.36 -12.37
CA ASP A 157 -6.46 -16.31 -11.03
C ASP A 157 -5.51 -15.13 -10.77
N ARG A 158 -5.13 -14.39 -11.83
CA ARG A 158 -4.27 -13.20 -11.73
C ARG A 158 -4.85 -12.10 -10.84
N PRO A 159 -4.02 -11.19 -10.31
CA PRO A 159 -4.52 -10.04 -9.57
C PRO A 159 -5.35 -9.10 -10.46
N ARG A 160 -6.45 -8.58 -9.91
CA ARG A 160 -7.36 -7.65 -10.58
C ARG A 160 -7.84 -6.57 -9.61
N ALA A 161 -7.58 -5.31 -9.94
CA ALA A 161 -8.08 -4.17 -9.17
C ALA A 161 -9.61 -4.18 -8.98
N ALA A 162 -10.36 -4.76 -9.93
CA ALA A 162 -11.81 -4.86 -9.86
C ALA A 162 -12.33 -5.77 -8.73
N ARG A 163 -11.48 -6.60 -8.11
CA ARG A 163 -11.84 -7.39 -6.93
C ARG A 163 -11.84 -6.58 -5.63
N CYS A 164 -11.29 -5.37 -5.66
CA CYS A 164 -11.36 -4.44 -4.55
C CYS A 164 -12.49 -3.45 -4.78
N ARG A 165 -13.37 -3.32 -3.77
CA ARG A 165 -14.33 -2.22 -3.73
C ARG A 165 -13.57 -0.91 -3.51
N ARG A 166 -13.89 0.10 -4.30
CA ARG A 166 -13.36 1.46 -4.16
C ARG A 166 -14.53 2.40 -4.00
N GLU A 167 -14.47 3.21 -2.97
CA GLU A 167 -15.42 4.29 -2.74
C GLU A 167 -14.66 5.59 -2.95
N ALA A 168 -15.22 6.46 -3.79
CA ALA A 168 -14.75 7.83 -3.81
C ALA A 168 -15.17 8.48 -2.48
N PRO A 169 -14.34 9.36 -1.89
CA PRO A 169 -14.75 10.18 -0.77
C PRO A 169 -15.97 11.05 -1.11
#